data_AF-A0A9N9ZHK9-F1
#
_entry.id   AF-A0A9N9ZHK9-F1
#
_cell.length_a   1.000
_cell.length_b   1.000
_cell.length_c   1.000
_cell.angle_alpha   90.00
_cell.angle_beta   90.00
_cell.angle_gamma   90.00
#
_symmetry.space_group_name_H-M   'P 1'
#
loop_
_entity.id
_entity.type
_entity.pdbx_description
1 polymer ?
#
loop_
_entity_poly.entity_id
_entity_poly.type
_entity_poly.pdbx_seq_one_letter_code
_entity_poly.pdbx_strand_id
1 'polypeptide(L)'
;MYISTPLYEFDDHVIENPCSNLPWTEHRDTLDKDVAYPDLRTFSYICKIRTIQSFFMHMIEKDELEGKPVPLDLEIHMLRELREWENDETIRKHSRGYQNPLWLQHIGHLTRLSFCFVNKANIFSTNADNALQASCAACTSFRCLQKKKQIAQPWLAVLSQFRAAVTLWYIIWARMTPVPQHANDAIRDCSAVLAIFADRWPKAEHYRDCFEWLASTIPRSQPPGQLSTEARQGLASLLVKLEESGIHRTTSRMLHEICETGPRTEVHA
;
A
#
# COMPACT_ATOMS: atom_id res chain seq x y z
N MET A 1 -25.00 7.24 17.50
CA MET A 1 -25.29 8.68 17.29
C MET A 1 -25.44 8.88 15.79
N TYR A 2 -26.68 8.90 15.30
CA TYR A 2 -27.00 9.16 13.90
C TYR A 2 -26.98 10.68 13.70
N ILE A 3 -26.28 11.17 12.66
CA ILE A 3 -26.35 12.58 12.28
C ILE A 3 -27.61 12.75 11.45
N SER A 4 -28.72 13.15 12.09
CA SER A 4 -29.91 13.64 11.39
C SER A 4 -29.78 15.16 11.25
N THR A 5 -29.64 15.63 10.02
CA THR A 5 -29.63 17.06 9.70
C THR A 5 -30.98 17.39 9.06
N PRO A 6 -31.66 18.50 9.41
CA PRO A 6 -33.00 18.83 8.90
C PRO A 6 -33.06 19.14 7.40
N LEU A 7 -31.94 19.04 6.68
CA LEU A 7 -31.86 19.18 5.22
C LEU A 7 -32.38 17.96 4.44
N TYR A 8 -32.72 16.86 5.12
CA TYR A 8 -33.19 15.61 4.52
C TYR A 8 -34.50 15.09 5.14
N GLU A 9 -35.32 15.96 5.70
CA GLU A 9 -36.70 15.59 6.00
C GLU A 9 -37.48 15.56 4.68
N PHE A 10 -37.87 14.36 4.26
CA PHE A 10 -38.75 14.17 3.11
C PHE A 10 -40.12 14.74 3.45
N ASP A 11 -40.46 15.87 2.86
CA ASP A 11 -41.80 16.44 2.90
C ASP A 11 -42.64 15.77 1.81
N ASP A 12 -43.51 14.84 2.23
CA ASP A 12 -44.40 14.06 1.35
C ASP A 12 -45.45 14.93 0.61
N HIS A 13 -45.49 16.24 0.85
CA HIS A 13 -46.44 17.17 0.23
C HIS A 13 -45.87 18.08 -0.87
N VAL A 14 -44.59 17.94 -1.26
CA VAL A 14 -44.02 18.72 -2.39
C VAL A 14 -43.81 17.82 -3.61
N ILE A 15 -44.93 17.34 -4.18
CA ILE A 15 -44.96 16.79 -5.56
C ILE A 15 -45.37 17.92 -6.51
N GLU A 16 -44.55 18.96 -6.61
CA GLU A 16 -44.54 19.82 -7.78
C GLU A 16 -43.07 20.11 -8.14
N ASN A 17 -42.70 19.71 -9.36
CA ASN A 17 -41.35 19.79 -9.94
C ASN A 17 -40.64 21.12 -9.61
N PRO A 18 -39.61 21.15 -8.75
CA PRO A 18 -38.86 22.39 -8.47
C PRO A 18 -37.73 22.63 -9.47
N CYS A 19 -37.54 21.76 -10.47
CA CYS A 19 -36.37 21.77 -11.35
C CYS A 19 -36.70 22.01 -12.84
N SER A 20 -37.85 22.63 -13.15
CA SER A 20 -38.22 22.87 -14.55
C SER A 20 -37.59 24.11 -15.19
N ASN A 21 -37.04 25.06 -14.42
CA ASN A 21 -36.57 26.34 -14.98
C ASN A 21 -35.16 26.74 -14.48
N LEU A 22 -34.16 25.88 -14.69
CA LEU A 22 -32.77 26.30 -14.58
C LEU A 22 -32.28 26.79 -15.96
N PRO A 23 -31.59 27.94 -16.08
CA PRO A 23 -31.20 28.50 -17.39
C PRO A 23 -30.32 27.55 -18.23
N TRP A 24 -29.58 26.64 -17.58
CA TRP A 24 -28.75 25.63 -18.26
C TRP A 24 -29.51 24.35 -18.66
N THR A 25 -30.79 24.21 -18.30
CA THR A 25 -31.65 23.11 -18.77
C THR A 25 -32.40 23.42 -20.06
N GLU A 26 -32.40 24.68 -20.53
CA GLU A 26 -33.06 25.07 -21.78
C GLU A 26 -32.40 24.49 -23.04
N HIS A 27 -31.14 24.02 -22.95
CA HIS A 27 -30.46 23.34 -24.06
C HIS A 27 -30.75 21.84 -24.15
N ARG A 28 -31.62 21.29 -23.29
CA ARG A 28 -31.82 19.84 -23.18
C ARG A 28 -32.59 19.23 -24.35
N ASP A 29 -33.36 20.01 -25.10
CA ASP A 29 -34.21 19.50 -26.18
C ASP A 29 -33.50 19.38 -27.53
N THR A 30 -32.19 19.65 -27.60
CA THR A 30 -31.40 19.51 -28.85
C THR A 30 -30.20 18.57 -28.74
N LEU A 31 -29.96 17.93 -27.58
CA LEU A 31 -28.91 16.93 -27.46
C LEU A 31 -29.42 15.55 -27.88
N ASP A 32 -29.06 15.24 -29.12
CA ASP A 32 -28.98 13.97 -29.81
C ASP A 32 -28.91 12.72 -28.91
N LYS A 33 -29.58 11.66 -29.36
CA LYS A 33 -29.86 10.40 -28.65
C LYS A 33 -28.65 9.47 -28.45
N ASP A 34 -27.45 10.01 -28.23
CA ASP A 34 -26.24 9.22 -27.99
C ASP A 34 -25.31 9.82 -26.92
N VAL A 35 -25.88 10.50 -25.93
CA VAL A 35 -25.10 10.95 -24.75
C VAL A 35 -24.85 9.74 -23.85
N ALA A 36 -23.72 9.07 -24.06
CA ALA A 36 -23.21 8.05 -23.14
C ALA A 36 -23.10 8.64 -21.73
N TYR A 37 -23.95 8.18 -20.80
CA TYR A 37 -23.88 8.57 -19.40
C TYR A 37 -22.46 8.31 -18.85
N PRO A 38 -21.90 9.22 -18.03
CA PRO A 38 -20.58 9.01 -17.45
C PRO A 38 -20.59 7.74 -16.58
N ASP A 39 -19.70 6.80 -16.89
CA ASP A 39 -19.56 5.56 -16.13
C ASP A 39 -18.87 5.84 -14.78
N LEU A 40 -19.69 5.92 -13.72
CA LEU A 40 -19.23 6.16 -12.34
C LEU A 40 -18.79 4.89 -11.61
N ARG A 41 -18.77 3.72 -12.28
CA ARG A 41 -18.39 2.46 -11.64
C ARG A 41 -16.99 2.55 -11.03
N THR A 42 -15.97 2.97 -11.79
CA THR A 42 -14.60 3.12 -11.25
C THR A 42 -14.58 4.02 -10.02
N PHE A 43 -15.32 5.13 -10.02
CA PHE A 43 -15.37 6.04 -8.89
C PHE A 43 -15.95 5.35 -7.65
N SER A 44 -17.07 4.63 -7.79
CA SER A 44 -17.63 3.80 -6.72
C SER A 44 -16.61 2.76 -6.20
N TYR A 45 -15.84 2.11 -7.09
CA TYR A 45 -14.78 1.17 -6.67
C TYR A 45 -13.68 1.85 -5.85
N ILE A 46 -13.23 3.02 -6.29
CA ILE A 46 -12.21 3.78 -5.56
C ILE A 46 -12.76 4.19 -4.19
N CYS A 47 -14.01 4.66 -4.11
CA CYS A 47 -14.64 4.99 -2.83
C CYS A 47 -14.66 3.77 -1.89
N LYS A 48 -15.07 2.59 -2.37
CA LYS A 48 -15.08 1.36 -1.56
C LYS A 48 -13.70 1.06 -0.96
N ILE A 49 -12.64 1.03 -1.77
CA ILE A 49 -11.29 0.71 -1.27
C ILE A 49 -10.74 1.80 -0.35
N ARG A 50 -11.07 3.08 -0.60
CA ARG A 50 -10.70 4.18 0.29
C ARG A 50 -11.42 4.10 1.63
N THR A 51 -12.66 3.65 1.67
CA THR A 51 -13.37 3.39 2.93
C THR A 51 -12.70 2.27 3.73
N ILE A 52 -12.33 1.15 3.08
CA ILE A 52 -11.59 0.05 3.71
C ILE A 52 -10.26 0.58 4.30
N GLN A 53 -9.51 1.36 3.52
CA GLN A 53 -8.26 1.96 3.96
C GLN A 53 -8.46 2.93 5.15
N SER A 54 -9.46 3.81 5.08
CA SER A 54 -9.74 4.80 6.12
C SER A 54 -10.16 4.15 7.43
N PHE A 55 -11.08 3.18 7.37
CA PHE A 55 -11.48 2.40 8.54
C PHE A 55 -10.27 1.80 9.24
N PHE A 56 -9.37 1.21 8.46
CA PHE A 56 -8.20 0.55 8.98
C PHE A 56 -7.12 1.50 9.54
N MET A 57 -6.82 2.59 8.82
CA MET A 57 -5.90 3.62 9.29
C MET A 57 -6.39 4.18 10.63
N HIS A 58 -7.69 4.44 10.79
CA HIS A 58 -8.25 4.88 12.06
C HIS A 58 -8.14 3.84 13.18
N MET A 59 -8.23 2.54 12.86
CA MET A 59 -8.07 1.46 13.84
C MET A 59 -6.61 1.26 14.28
N ILE A 60 -5.60 1.44 13.40
CA ILE A 60 -4.19 1.40 13.81
C ILE A 60 -3.77 2.70 14.51
N GLU A 61 -4.09 3.86 13.94
CA GLU A 61 -3.57 5.16 14.39
C GLU A 61 -4.09 5.56 15.77
N LYS A 62 -5.19 4.95 16.25
CA LYS A 62 -5.76 5.20 17.57
C LYS A 62 -5.00 4.60 18.77
N ASP A 63 -3.75 4.18 18.62
CA ASP A 63 -2.93 3.57 19.69
C ASP A 63 -3.44 2.24 20.26
N GLU A 64 -4.62 1.75 19.89
CA GLU A 64 -5.16 0.48 20.42
C GLU A 64 -4.29 -0.75 20.09
N LEU A 65 -3.46 -0.64 19.04
CA LEU A 65 -2.63 -1.72 18.51
C LEU A 65 -1.12 -1.47 18.65
N GLU A 66 -0.65 -0.61 19.57
CA GLU A 66 0.77 -0.33 19.91
C GLU A 66 1.73 -1.54 19.74
N GLY A 67 2.21 -1.79 18.52
CA GLY A 67 3.03 -2.97 18.20
C GLY A 67 2.35 -4.33 18.38
N LYS A 68 1.07 -4.38 18.76
CA LYS A 68 0.29 -5.63 18.90
C LYS A 68 -0.17 -6.11 17.52
N PRO A 69 -0.26 -7.44 17.32
CA PRO A 69 -0.85 -7.96 16.09
C PRO A 69 -2.33 -7.54 15.99
N VAL A 70 -2.79 -7.33 14.77
CA VAL A 70 -4.22 -7.14 14.48
C VAL A 70 -4.98 -8.39 14.95
N PRO A 71 -6.14 -8.25 15.64
CA PRO A 71 -6.95 -9.40 16.02
C PRO A 71 -7.29 -10.28 14.82
N LEU A 72 -7.16 -11.60 14.96
CA LEU A 72 -7.31 -12.55 13.85
C LEU A 72 -8.66 -12.42 13.13
N ASP A 73 -9.76 -12.25 13.88
CA ASP A 73 -11.09 -12.12 13.29
C ASP A 73 -11.22 -10.86 12.43
N LEU A 74 -10.59 -9.76 12.88
CA LEU A 74 -10.54 -8.51 12.13
C LEU A 74 -9.68 -8.67 10.87
N GLU A 75 -8.53 -9.33 10.97
CA GLU A 75 -7.67 -9.64 9.82
C GLU A 75 -8.43 -10.47 8.77
N ILE A 76 -9.11 -11.54 9.19
CA ILE A 76 -9.91 -12.41 8.32
C ILE A 76 -11.01 -11.61 7.63
N HIS A 77 -11.74 -10.79 8.39
CA HIS A 77 -12.78 -9.93 7.85
C HIS A 77 -12.23 -8.99 6.78
N MET A 78 -11.14 -8.27 7.07
CA MET A 78 -10.52 -7.31 6.16
C MET A 78 -9.98 -7.97 4.88
N LEU A 79 -9.35 -9.15 5.01
CA LEU A 79 -8.87 -9.93 3.86
C LEU A 79 -10.02 -10.45 3.00
N ARG A 80 -11.18 -10.75 3.60
CA ARG A 80 -12.37 -11.14 2.87
C ARG A 80 -12.95 -9.96 2.09
N GLU A 81 -13.20 -8.83 2.74
CA GLU A 81 -13.71 -7.61 2.09
C GLU A 81 -12.80 -7.17 0.93
N LEU A 82 -11.48 -7.23 1.12
CA LEU A 82 -10.52 -6.90 0.06
C LEU A 82 -10.59 -7.89 -1.11
N ARG A 83 -10.70 -9.20 -0.85
CA ARG A 83 -10.81 -10.21 -1.91
C ARG A 83 -12.10 -10.07 -2.69
N GLU A 84 -13.21 -9.78 -2.02
CA GLU A 84 -14.49 -9.52 -2.67
C GLU A 84 -14.38 -8.29 -3.57
N TRP A 85 -13.74 -7.23 -3.08
CA TRP A 85 -13.46 -6.03 -3.89
C TRP A 85 -12.56 -6.36 -5.10
N GLU A 86 -11.49 -7.13 -4.94
CA GLU A 86 -10.55 -7.50 -6.02
C GLU A 86 -11.18 -8.40 -7.11
N ASN A 87 -12.14 -9.26 -6.73
CA ASN A 87 -12.80 -10.20 -7.62
C ASN A 87 -14.01 -9.61 -8.36
N ASP A 88 -14.39 -8.37 -8.05
CA ASP A 88 -15.53 -7.74 -8.68
C ASP A 88 -15.35 -7.66 -10.20
N GLU A 89 -16.28 -8.23 -10.97
CA GLU A 89 -16.23 -8.27 -12.43
C GLU A 89 -16.07 -6.90 -13.06
N THR A 90 -16.50 -5.86 -12.34
CA THR A 90 -16.38 -4.49 -12.79
C THR A 90 -14.93 -4.07 -12.93
N ILE A 91 -13.99 -4.58 -12.12
CA ILE A 91 -12.55 -4.32 -12.27
C ILE A 91 -12.04 -4.82 -13.64
N ARG A 92 -12.55 -5.95 -14.12
CA ARG A 92 -12.06 -6.60 -15.36
C ARG A 92 -12.49 -5.89 -16.64
N LYS A 93 -13.53 -5.05 -16.60
CA LYS A 93 -14.11 -4.41 -17.81
C LYS A 93 -13.45 -3.10 -18.22
N HIS A 94 -12.58 -2.52 -17.40
CA HIS A 94 -11.98 -1.22 -17.70
C HIS A 94 -10.66 -1.35 -18.48
N SER A 95 -10.33 -0.36 -19.32
CA SER A 95 -9.27 -0.50 -20.33
C SER A 95 -8.10 0.49 -20.24
N ARG A 96 -8.21 1.66 -19.56
CA ARG A 96 -7.14 2.70 -19.59
C ARG A 96 -7.05 3.57 -18.32
N GLY A 97 -5.86 4.17 -18.11
CA GLY A 97 -5.60 5.20 -17.09
C GLY A 97 -5.76 4.72 -15.64
N TYR A 98 -6.34 5.57 -14.77
CA TYR A 98 -6.71 5.18 -13.39
C TYR A 98 -7.85 4.15 -13.33
N GLN A 99 -8.49 3.86 -14.45
CA GLN A 99 -9.44 2.76 -14.60
C GLN A 99 -8.72 1.47 -15.02
N ASN A 100 -7.40 1.47 -15.19
CA ASN A 100 -6.66 0.27 -15.59
C ASN A 100 -6.77 -0.82 -14.51
N PRO A 101 -7.20 -2.06 -14.87
CA PRO A 101 -7.29 -3.17 -13.93
C PRO A 101 -5.98 -3.42 -13.17
N LEU A 102 -4.83 -3.22 -13.83
CA LEU A 102 -3.51 -3.37 -13.23
C LEU A 102 -3.24 -2.32 -12.13
N TRP A 103 -3.76 -1.10 -12.29
CA TRP A 103 -3.64 -0.06 -11.27
C TRP A 103 -4.55 -0.36 -10.07
N LEU A 104 -5.77 -0.82 -10.32
CA LEU A 104 -6.70 -1.23 -9.26
C LEU A 104 -6.12 -2.42 -8.47
N GLN A 105 -5.57 -3.43 -9.16
CA GLN A 105 -4.83 -4.53 -8.53
C GLN A 105 -3.66 -4.02 -7.67
N HIS A 106 -2.89 -3.07 -8.18
CA HIS A 106 -1.81 -2.45 -7.42
C HIS A 106 -2.30 -1.79 -6.13
N ILE A 107 -3.40 -1.02 -6.18
CA ILE A 107 -4.03 -0.45 -4.98
C ILE A 107 -4.47 -1.56 -4.01
N GLY A 108 -5.00 -2.67 -4.51
CA GLY A 108 -5.35 -3.84 -3.69
C GLY A 108 -4.15 -4.38 -2.92
N HIS A 109 -3.01 -4.58 -3.59
CA HIS A 109 -1.77 -5.02 -2.95
C HIS A 109 -1.27 -4.03 -1.88
N LEU A 110 -1.29 -2.72 -2.16
CA LEU A 110 -0.91 -1.70 -1.18
C LEU A 110 -1.87 -1.65 0.02
N THR A 111 -3.16 -1.88 -0.22
CA THR A 111 -4.17 -1.95 0.85
C THR A 111 -3.91 -3.15 1.75
N ARG A 112 -3.61 -4.32 1.16
CA ARG A 112 -3.23 -5.53 1.90
C ARG A 112 -2.00 -5.29 2.77
N LEU A 113 -0.97 -4.64 2.23
CA LEU A 113 0.21 -4.26 3.01
C LEU A 113 -0.07 -3.25 4.11
N SER A 114 -1.12 -2.45 3.96
CA SER A 114 -1.50 -1.49 4.98
C SER A 114 -1.87 -2.24 6.25
N PHE A 115 -2.66 -3.31 6.15
CA PHE A 115 -3.16 -4.07 7.30
C PHE A 115 -2.42 -5.34 7.69
N CYS A 116 -1.63 -5.94 6.80
CA CYS A 116 -0.75 -7.04 7.16
C CYS A 116 0.52 -6.52 7.87
N PHE A 117 0.35 -6.09 9.12
CA PHE A 117 1.44 -5.54 9.94
C PHE A 117 2.41 -6.65 10.39
N VAL A 118 3.69 -6.49 10.10
CA VAL A 118 4.73 -7.48 10.47
C VAL A 118 5.66 -6.93 11.54
N ASN A 119 5.97 -7.74 12.55
CA ASN A 119 6.93 -7.44 13.60
C ASN A 119 7.65 -8.74 14.00
N LYS A 120 8.59 -8.67 14.94
CA LYS A 120 9.28 -9.88 15.42
C LYS A 120 8.35 -10.90 16.08
N ALA A 121 7.27 -10.42 16.72
CA ALA A 121 6.32 -11.27 17.41
C ALA A 121 5.53 -12.18 16.45
N ASN A 122 5.20 -11.69 15.25
CA ASN A 122 4.35 -12.38 14.28
C ASN A 122 5.06 -12.79 12.98
N ILE A 123 6.38 -12.80 12.94
CA ILE A 123 7.16 -13.00 11.71
C ILE A 123 6.92 -14.37 11.03
N PHE A 124 6.56 -15.39 11.81
CA PHE A 124 6.23 -16.74 11.33
C PHE A 124 4.73 -17.00 11.21
N SER A 125 3.91 -15.94 11.25
CA SER A 125 2.45 -16.06 11.09
C SER A 125 2.03 -16.01 9.61
N THR A 126 0.83 -16.49 9.32
CA THR A 126 0.16 -16.33 8.02
C THR A 126 0.06 -14.86 7.59
N ASN A 127 -0.07 -13.94 8.56
CA ASN A 127 -0.10 -12.51 8.27
C ASN A 127 1.23 -12.01 7.68
N ALA A 128 2.37 -12.53 8.15
CA ALA A 128 3.67 -12.23 7.56
C ALA A 128 3.83 -12.86 6.16
N ASP A 129 3.25 -14.03 5.91
CA ASP A 129 3.22 -14.61 4.55
C ASP A 129 2.38 -13.77 3.59
N ASN A 130 1.20 -13.32 4.04
CA ASN A 130 0.33 -12.41 3.29
C ASN A 130 1.05 -11.08 3.00
N ALA A 131 1.78 -10.53 3.97
CA ALA A 131 2.58 -9.32 3.79
C ALA A 131 3.72 -9.52 2.79
N LEU A 132 4.42 -10.66 2.83
CA LEU A 132 5.48 -10.97 1.87
C LEU A 132 4.94 -11.07 0.44
N GLN A 133 3.85 -11.82 0.25
CA GLN A 133 3.21 -11.96 -1.06
C GLN A 133 2.70 -10.62 -1.58
N ALA A 134 2.03 -9.83 -0.74
CA ALA A 134 1.55 -8.50 -1.11
C ALA A 134 2.70 -7.54 -1.45
N SER A 135 3.83 -7.64 -0.75
CA SER A 135 5.04 -6.83 -1.02
C SER A 135 5.60 -7.16 -2.39
N CYS A 136 5.77 -8.45 -2.69
CA CYS A 136 6.26 -8.90 -3.99
C CYS A 136 5.33 -8.42 -5.12
N ALA A 137 4.02 -8.64 -4.95
CA ALA A 137 3.02 -8.24 -5.94
C ALA A 137 2.96 -6.72 -6.12
N ALA A 138 3.09 -5.92 -5.05
CA ALA A 138 3.10 -4.46 -5.12
C ALA A 138 4.32 -3.93 -5.92
N CYS A 139 5.51 -4.48 -5.68
CA CYS A 139 6.73 -4.08 -6.40
C CYS A 139 6.63 -4.43 -7.89
N THR A 140 6.27 -5.68 -8.22
CA THR A 140 6.17 -6.14 -9.61
C THR A 140 5.04 -5.44 -10.38
N SER A 141 3.85 -5.29 -9.78
CA SER A 141 2.73 -4.60 -10.44
C SER A 141 3.06 -3.13 -10.72
N PHE A 142 3.69 -2.43 -9.78
CA PHE A 142 4.10 -1.04 -9.99
C PHE A 142 5.13 -0.91 -11.10
N ARG A 143 6.12 -1.81 -11.16
CA ARG A 143 7.10 -1.81 -12.24
C ARG A 143 6.44 -2.01 -13.60
N CYS A 144 5.46 -2.91 -13.69
CA CYS A 144 4.67 -3.10 -14.91
C CYS A 144 3.90 -1.83 -15.31
N LEU A 145 3.28 -1.14 -14.35
CA LEU A 145 2.58 0.12 -14.58
C LEU A 145 3.52 1.24 -15.03
N GLN A 146 4.69 1.33 -14.41
CA GLN A 146 5.74 2.29 -14.72
C GLN A 146 6.27 2.09 -16.15
N LYS A 147 6.57 0.85 -16.56
CA LYS A 147 7.01 0.51 -17.93
C LYS A 147 5.98 0.90 -18.99
N LYS A 148 4.68 0.74 -18.68
CA LYS A 148 3.59 1.11 -19.58
C LYS A 148 3.32 2.63 -19.62
N LYS A 149 4.02 3.44 -18.83
CA LYS A 149 3.77 4.90 -18.67
C LYS A 149 2.31 5.22 -18.29
N GLN A 150 1.66 4.33 -17.56
CA GLN A 150 0.22 4.37 -17.33
C GLN A 150 -0.20 5.11 -16.05
N ILE A 151 0.74 5.66 -15.29
CA ILE A 151 0.43 6.36 -14.04
C ILE A 151 1.31 7.60 -13.90
N ALA A 152 0.70 8.72 -13.49
CA ALA A 152 1.45 9.78 -12.84
C ALA A 152 2.20 9.19 -11.64
N GLN A 153 3.43 9.59 -11.41
CA GLN A 153 4.17 9.15 -10.23
C GLN A 153 3.99 10.25 -9.18
N PRO A 154 3.05 10.14 -8.22
CA PRO A 154 3.01 11.03 -7.08
C PRO A 154 4.11 10.65 -6.08
N TRP A 155 4.52 11.59 -5.22
CA TRP A 155 5.43 11.31 -4.11
C TRP A 155 4.94 10.15 -3.22
N LEU A 156 3.63 10.01 -3.06
CA LEU A 156 3.02 8.90 -2.32
C LEU A 156 3.43 7.53 -2.88
N ALA A 157 3.67 7.40 -4.19
CA ALA A 157 4.14 6.15 -4.78
C ALA A 157 5.55 5.79 -4.31
N VAL A 158 6.43 6.78 -4.06
CA VAL A 158 7.76 6.54 -3.46
C VAL A 158 7.60 5.90 -2.10
N LEU A 159 6.79 6.51 -1.23
CA LEU A 159 6.57 6.06 0.14
C LEU A 159 5.95 4.65 0.17
N SER A 160 4.94 4.39 -0.66
CA SER A 160 4.27 3.09 -0.73
C SER A 160 5.19 1.99 -1.29
N GLN A 161 5.97 2.29 -2.34
CA GLN A 161 6.92 1.34 -2.92
C GLN A 161 8.05 1.03 -1.94
N PHE A 162 8.61 2.06 -1.30
CA PHE A 162 9.64 1.88 -0.29
C PHE A 162 9.13 1.05 0.90
N ARG A 163 7.90 1.31 1.38
CA ARG A 163 7.28 0.49 2.42
C ARG A 163 7.20 -0.98 2.00
N ALA A 164 6.73 -1.29 0.79
CA ALA A 164 6.66 -2.67 0.29
C ALA A 164 8.05 -3.32 0.25
N ALA A 165 9.06 -2.58 -0.21
CA ALA A 165 10.45 -3.03 -0.29
C ALA A 165 11.05 -3.36 1.09
N VAL A 166 10.85 -2.47 2.05
CA VAL A 166 11.33 -2.67 3.43
C VAL A 166 10.60 -3.83 4.09
N THR A 167 9.29 -3.98 3.92
CA THR A 167 8.54 -5.13 4.44
C THR A 167 9.12 -6.45 3.92
N LEU A 168 9.42 -6.53 2.62
CA LEU A 168 10.04 -7.70 2.02
C LEU A 168 11.39 -8.02 2.66
N TRP A 169 12.29 -7.02 2.75
CA TRP A 169 13.61 -7.20 3.36
C TRP A 169 13.54 -7.54 4.84
N TYR A 170 12.64 -6.90 5.58
CA TYR A 170 12.41 -7.15 6.99
C TYR A 170 11.99 -8.59 7.24
N ILE A 171 11.09 -9.15 6.42
CA ILE A 171 10.66 -10.55 6.55
C ILE A 171 11.81 -11.52 6.28
N ILE A 172 12.57 -11.31 5.20
CA ILE A 172 13.73 -12.15 4.86
C ILE A 172 14.77 -12.12 5.99
N TRP A 173 15.10 -10.92 6.47
CA TRP A 173 16.05 -10.71 7.55
C TRP A 173 15.59 -11.36 8.86
N ALA A 174 14.36 -11.11 9.28
CA ALA A 174 13.86 -11.58 10.56
C ALA A 174 13.61 -13.10 10.60
N ARG A 175 13.29 -13.73 9.46
CA ARG A 175 13.21 -15.19 9.32
C ARG A 175 14.57 -15.87 9.18
N MET A 176 15.65 -15.09 9.00
CA MET A 176 17.00 -15.62 8.74
C MET A 176 17.05 -16.58 7.54
N THR A 177 16.23 -16.33 6.51
CA THR A 177 16.15 -17.20 5.33
C THR A 177 16.92 -16.63 4.14
N PRO A 178 17.41 -17.49 3.22
CA PRO A 178 17.91 -17.01 1.94
C PRO A 178 16.77 -16.35 1.14
N VAL A 179 17.14 -15.44 0.24
CA VAL A 179 16.18 -14.72 -0.60
C VAL A 179 15.40 -15.71 -1.48
N PRO A 180 14.06 -15.82 -1.31
CA PRO A 180 13.25 -16.69 -2.16
C PRO A 180 13.25 -16.22 -3.62
N GLN A 181 13.18 -17.15 -4.58
CA GLN A 181 13.21 -16.80 -6.00
C GLN A 181 12.14 -15.78 -6.42
N HIS A 182 10.90 -15.95 -5.95
CA HIS A 182 9.80 -15.02 -6.25
C HIS A 182 10.02 -13.62 -5.64
N ALA A 183 10.71 -13.55 -4.49
CA ALA A 183 11.08 -12.28 -3.87
C ALA A 183 12.23 -11.60 -4.62
N ASN A 184 13.15 -12.38 -5.21
CA ASN A 184 14.29 -11.86 -5.96
C ASN A 184 13.86 -11.03 -7.19
N ASP A 185 12.87 -11.52 -7.95
CA ASP A 185 12.33 -10.75 -9.08
C ASP A 185 11.67 -9.44 -8.62
N ALA A 186 10.92 -9.49 -7.51
CA ALA A 186 10.29 -8.31 -6.91
C ALA A 186 11.33 -7.31 -6.36
N ILE A 187 12.42 -7.78 -5.76
CA ILE A 187 13.56 -6.96 -5.31
C ILE A 187 14.16 -6.21 -6.50
N ARG A 188 14.43 -6.91 -7.61
CA ARG A 188 14.99 -6.28 -8.82
C ARG A 188 14.03 -5.25 -9.41
N ASP A 189 12.74 -5.56 -9.46
CA ASP A 189 11.72 -4.63 -9.92
C ASP A 189 11.65 -3.37 -9.03
N CYS A 190 11.73 -3.55 -7.72
CA CYS A 190 11.71 -2.44 -6.76
C CYS A 190 12.97 -1.56 -6.83
N SER A 191 14.16 -2.17 -6.94
CA SER A 191 15.43 -1.46 -7.17
C SER A 191 15.30 -0.51 -8.37
N ALA A 192 14.83 -1.03 -9.50
CA ALA A 192 14.64 -0.23 -10.72
C ALA A 192 13.61 0.89 -10.54
N VAL A 193 12.54 0.64 -9.79
CA VAL A 193 11.51 1.66 -9.49
C VAL A 193 12.10 2.80 -8.64
N LEU A 194 12.82 2.47 -7.56
CA LEU A 194 13.41 3.45 -6.66
C LEU A 194 14.54 4.25 -7.32
N ALA A 195 15.33 3.62 -8.19
CA ALA A 195 16.33 4.32 -9.00
C ALA A 195 15.68 5.40 -9.89
N ILE A 196 14.61 5.06 -10.60
CA ILE A 196 13.87 6.02 -11.44
C ILE A 196 13.25 7.14 -10.60
N PHE A 197 12.79 6.85 -9.38
CA PHE A 197 12.29 7.89 -8.48
C PHE A 197 13.41 8.82 -8.01
N ALA A 198 14.59 8.29 -7.69
CA ALA A 198 15.75 9.09 -7.30
C ALA A 198 16.20 10.01 -8.44
N ASP A 199 16.24 9.51 -9.69
CA ASP A 199 16.57 10.33 -10.86
C ASP A 199 15.57 11.48 -11.07
N ARG A 200 14.30 11.24 -10.74
CA ARG A 200 13.21 12.23 -10.90
C ARG A 200 13.13 13.21 -9.73
N TRP A 201 13.39 12.74 -8.52
CA TRP A 201 13.27 13.51 -7.29
C TRP A 201 14.51 13.29 -6.43
N PRO A 202 15.35 14.33 -6.24
CA PRO A 202 16.55 14.21 -5.42
C PRO A 202 16.26 13.74 -3.99
N LYS A 203 15.11 14.14 -3.41
CA LYS A 203 14.70 13.66 -2.07
C LYS A 203 14.44 12.15 -2.01
N ALA A 204 14.18 11.49 -3.13
CA ALA A 204 13.99 10.04 -3.19
C ALA A 204 15.31 9.25 -3.13
N GLU A 205 16.47 9.91 -3.27
CA GLU A 205 17.78 9.25 -3.19
C GLU A 205 17.97 8.48 -1.88
N HIS A 206 17.57 9.05 -0.75
CA HIS A 206 17.67 8.39 0.56
C HIS A 206 16.92 7.03 0.62
N TYR A 207 15.80 6.92 -0.09
CA TYR A 207 14.97 5.71 -0.14
C TYR A 207 15.64 4.63 -1.01
N ARG A 208 16.18 5.03 -2.17
CA ARG A 208 16.99 4.16 -3.02
C ARG A 208 18.22 3.68 -2.25
N ASP A 209 18.97 4.58 -1.64
CA ASP A 209 20.24 4.27 -0.98
C ASP A 209 20.03 3.31 0.21
N CYS A 210 18.98 3.52 1.01
CA CYS A 210 18.60 2.58 2.06
C CYS A 210 18.21 1.21 1.49
N PHE A 211 17.42 1.17 0.43
CA PHE A 211 17.04 -0.09 -0.21
C PHE A 211 18.25 -0.85 -0.76
N GLU A 212 19.13 -0.19 -1.50
CA GLU A 212 20.36 -0.78 -2.06
C GLU A 212 21.29 -1.24 -0.94
N TRP A 213 21.36 -0.46 0.15
CA TRP A 213 22.09 -0.85 1.34
C TRP A 213 21.57 -2.17 1.90
N LEU A 214 20.25 -2.29 2.14
CA LEU A 214 19.59 -3.51 2.63
C LEU A 214 19.80 -4.70 1.69
N ALA A 215 19.64 -4.46 0.39
CA ALA A 215 19.81 -5.48 -0.66
C ALA A 215 21.24 -6.00 -0.73
N SER A 216 22.21 -5.17 -0.38
CA SER A 216 23.60 -5.57 -0.32
C SER A 216 23.94 -6.28 0.99
N THR A 217 23.41 -5.87 2.14
CA THR A 217 23.89 -6.34 3.44
C THR A 217 23.15 -7.57 3.96
N ILE A 218 21.83 -7.64 3.78
CA ILE A 218 21.01 -8.75 4.32
C ILE A 218 21.43 -10.09 3.68
N PRO A 219 21.51 -10.24 2.35
CA PRO A 219 21.90 -11.53 1.74
C PRO A 219 23.32 -11.98 2.08
N ARG A 220 24.21 -11.03 2.41
CA ARG A 220 25.62 -11.30 2.76
C ARG A 220 25.85 -11.51 4.26
N SER A 221 24.82 -11.35 5.09
CA SER A 221 24.93 -11.56 6.54
C SER A 221 25.29 -13.01 6.87
N GLN A 222 26.26 -13.19 7.76
CA GLN A 222 26.67 -14.51 8.25
C GLN A 222 26.83 -14.47 9.78
N PRO A 223 26.07 -15.29 10.53
CA PRO A 223 24.96 -16.14 10.06
C PRO A 223 23.78 -15.31 9.50
N PRO A 224 22.88 -15.90 8.70
CA PRO A 224 21.76 -15.17 8.09
C PRO A 224 20.98 -14.33 9.10
N GLY A 225 20.68 -13.09 8.73
CA GLY A 225 20.00 -12.12 9.59
C GLY A 225 20.91 -11.42 10.60
N GLN A 226 22.12 -11.92 10.89
CA GLN A 226 23.06 -11.20 11.78
C GLN A 226 23.90 -10.21 10.99
N LEU A 227 23.49 -8.94 11.05
CA LEU A 227 24.23 -7.83 10.44
C LEU A 227 25.43 -7.44 11.30
N SER A 228 26.57 -7.16 10.64
CA SER A 228 27.77 -6.67 11.32
C SER A 228 27.51 -5.32 11.99
N THR A 229 28.39 -4.91 12.91
CA THR A 229 28.26 -3.62 13.62
C THR A 229 28.38 -2.45 12.65
N GLU A 230 29.31 -2.55 11.69
CA GLU A 230 29.51 -1.55 10.63
C GLU A 230 28.26 -1.46 9.75
N ALA A 231 27.64 -2.61 9.48
CA ALA A 231 26.41 -2.63 8.72
C ALA A 231 25.29 -1.90 9.48
N ARG A 232 25.07 -2.25 10.75
CA ARG A 232 24.03 -1.59 11.57
C ARG A 232 24.25 -0.08 11.70
N GLN A 233 25.50 0.38 11.84
CA GLN A 233 25.85 1.80 11.85
C GLN A 233 25.56 2.48 10.51
N GLY A 234 25.88 1.82 9.39
CA GLY A 234 25.56 2.29 8.05
C GLY A 234 24.06 2.52 7.87
N LEU A 235 23.24 1.55 8.27
CA LEU A 235 21.78 1.68 8.20
C LEU A 235 21.26 2.78 9.13
N ALA A 236 21.78 2.90 10.36
CA ALA A 236 21.39 3.96 11.29
C ALA A 236 21.63 5.36 10.71
N SER A 237 22.74 5.57 10.00
CA SER A 237 23.03 6.85 9.35
C SER A 237 22.05 7.19 8.22
N LEU A 238 21.57 6.17 7.49
CA LEU A 238 20.57 6.33 6.43
C LEU A 238 19.18 6.56 7.01
N LEU A 239 18.89 5.96 8.16
CA LEU A 239 17.60 6.07 8.84
C LEU A 239 17.30 7.51 9.28
N VAL A 240 18.30 8.23 9.80
CA VAL A 240 18.15 9.66 10.15
C VAL A 240 17.70 10.49 8.94
N LYS A 241 18.35 10.31 7.77
CA LYS A 241 18.00 11.02 6.53
C LYS A 241 16.60 10.68 6.03
N LEU A 242 16.19 9.42 6.21
CA LEU A 242 14.84 8.96 5.84
C LEU A 242 13.76 9.57 6.74
N GLU A 243 14.01 9.67 8.03
CA GLU A 243 13.08 10.29 8.98
C GLU A 243 12.90 11.78 8.69
N GLU A 244 13.99 12.49 8.38
CA GLU A 244 13.94 13.88 7.90
C GLU A 244 13.18 14.03 6.58
N SER A 245 13.29 13.04 5.68
CA SER A 245 12.59 13.02 4.39
C SER A 245 11.11 12.61 4.51
N GLY A 246 10.73 12.00 5.64
CA GLY A 246 9.39 11.48 5.93
C GLY A 246 9.21 10.02 5.51
N ILE A 247 9.05 9.13 6.49
CA ILE A 247 8.71 7.72 6.27
C ILE A 247 7.51 7.31 7.13
N HIS A 248 6.82 6.26 6.71
CA HIS A 248 5.71 5.70 7.47
C HIS A 248 6.22 5.12 8.81
N ARG A 249 5.49 5.35 9.92
CA ARG A 249 5.86 4.89 11.28
C ARG A 249 6.20 3.40 11.31
N THR A 250 5.44 2.57 10.60
CA THR A 250 5.70 1.12 10.55
C THR A 250 6.99 0.77 9.79
N THR A 251 7.34 1.54 8.76
CA THR A 251 8.59 1.38 8.01
C THR A 251 9.77 1.81 8.87
N SER A 252 9.68 2.95 9.56
CA SER A 252 10.69 3.40 10.54
C SER A 252 10.93 2.31 11.59
N ARG A 253 9.88 1.78 12.23
CA ARG A 253 10.01 0.70 13.21
C ARG A 253 10.73 -0.54 12.67
N MET A 254 10.38 -1.03 11.48
CA MET A 254 11.06 -2.19 10.88
C MET A 254 12.56 -1.93 10.67
N LEU A 255 12.93 -0.72 10.22
CA LEU A 255 14.34 -0.35 10.03
C LEU A 255 15.07 -0.23 11.37
N HIS A 256 14.46 0.37 12.39
CA HIS A 256 15.00 0.40 13.76
C HIS A 256 15.19 -1.01 14.32
N GLU A 257 14.22 -1.91 14.13
CA GLU A 257 14.34 -3.30 14.55
C GLU A 257 15.54 -3.99 13.88
N ILE A 258 15.81 -3.73 12.59
CA ILE A 258 16.99 -4.25 11.87
C ILE A 258 18.30 -3.64 12.44
N CYS A 259 18.31 -2.35 12.77
CA CYS A 259 19.46 -1.63 13.33
C CYS A 259 19.83 -2.09 14.74
N GLU A 260 18.85 -2.14 15.64
CA GLU A 260 19.08 -2.20 17.09
C GLU A 260 19.08 -3.62 17.63
N THR A 261 18.28 -4.50 17.03
CA THR A 261 17.96 -5.79 17.63
C THR A 261 18.24 -6.89 16.63
N GLY A 262 19.11 -7.84 16.94
CA GLY A 262 19.34 -9.01 16.08
C GLY A 262 18.03 -9.74 15.73
N PRO A 263 18.00 -10.53 14.63
CA PRO A 263 16.81 -11.28 14.25
C PRO A 263 16.43 -12.23 15.38
N ARG A 264 15.14 -12.59 15.48
CA ARG A 264 14.65 -13.39 16.61
C ARG A 264 15.30 -14.78 16.55
N THR A 265 16.19 -15.10 17.47
CA THR A 265 16.71 -16.46 17.66
C THR A 265 15.57 -17.30 18.21
N GLU A 266 15.02 -18.22 17.42
CA GLU A 266 14.13 -19.24 17.95
C GLU A 266 14.86 -20.04 19.02
N VAL A 267 14.44 -19.84 20.27
CA VAL A 267 14.66 -20.81 21.33
C VAL A 267 13.62 -21.90 21.10
N HIS A 268 13.97 -22.93 20.33
CA HIS A 268 13.22 -24.18 20.34
C HIS A 268 13.95 -25.18 21.23
N ALA A 269 13.39 -25.31 22.43
CA ALA A 269 13.33 -26.56 23.19
C ALA A 269 12.24 -27.46 22.59
#